data_AF-A0A7C7V543-F1
#
_entry.id   AF-A0A7C7V543-F1
#
_cell.length_a   1.000
_cell.length_b   1.000
_cell.length_c   1.000
_cell.angle_alpha   90.00
_cell.angle_beta   90.00
_cell.angle_gamma   90.00
#
_symmetry.space_group_name_H-M   'P 1'
#
loop_
_entity.id
_entity.type
_entity.pdbx_description
1 polymer ?
#
loop_
_entity_poly.entity_id
_entity_poly.type
_entity_poly.pdbx_seq_one_letter_code
_entity_poly.pdbx_strand_id
1 'polypeptide(L)'
;MNEKRFHGSPEFLRNPQRLALLEVDRVVRLSLEGLPVRRVLDVGTGSGVFVEAFARQGLTVVGLDVAEGMLKAARAGKCAARLSCRR
;
A
#
# COMPACT_ATOMS: atom_id res chain seq x y z
N MET A 1 -2.10 -18.00 15.08
CA MET A 1 -2.64 -17.04 14.09
C MET A 1 -2.67 -15.68 14.78
N ASN A 2 -1.93 -14.67 14.30
CA ASN A 2 -1.80 -13.39 15.01
C ASN A 2 -3.13 -12.61 14.95
N GLU A 3 -3.72 -12.30 16.11
CA GLU A 3 -5.06 -11.71 16.25
C GLU A 3 -5.09 -10.17 16.11
N LYS A 4 -3.94 -9.53 15.84
CA LYS A 4 -3.81 -8.07 15.73
C LYS A 4 -4.35 -7.58 14.38
N ARG A 5 -5.68 -7.56 14.24
CA ARG A 5 -6.37 -6.90 13.13
C ARG A 5 -6.55 -5.43 13.43
N PHE A 6 -6.28 -4.58 12.43
CA PHE A 6 -6.62 -3.18 12.53
C PHE A 6 -8.12 -3.01 12.35
N HIS A 7 -8.79 -2.46 13.37
CA HIS A 7 -10.25 -2.23 13.38
C HIS A 7 -10.64 -0.78 13.07
N GLY A 8 -9.67 0.10 12.77
CA GLY A 8 -9.94 1.49 12.40
C GLY A 8 -10.38 1.65 10.94
N SER A 9 -10.81 2.86 10.58
CA SER A 9 -11.26 3.16 9.23
C SER A 9 -10.09 3.41 8.26
N PRO A 10 -10.27 3.22 6.94
CA PRO A 10 -9.23 3.49 5.95
C PRO A 10 -8.74 4.95 5.95
N GLU A 11 -9.60 5.90 6.32
CA GLU A 11 -9.27 7.33 6.43
C GLU A 11 -8.21 7.58 7.51
N PHE A 12 -8.23 6.80 8.59
CA PHE A 12 -7.22 6.89 9.64
C PHE A 12 -5.81 6.52 9.14
N LEU A 13 -5.71 5.59 8.18
CA LEU A 13 -4.43 5.21 7.59
C LEU A 13 -3.87 6.31 6.68
N ARG A 14 -4.74 7.17 6.12
CA ARG A 14 -4.36 8.31 5.28
C ARG A 14 -4.29 9.63 6.04
N ASN A 15 -4.41 9.61 7.37
CA ASN A 15 -4.24 10.78 8.20
C ASN A 15 -2.87 11.45 7.90
N PRO A 16 -2.81 12.78 7.65
CA PRO A 16 -1.57 13.46 7.25
C PRO A 16 -0.42 13.30 8.24
N GLN A 17 -0.70 13.33 9.55
CA GLN A 17 0.31 13.12 10.58
C GLN A 17 0.90 11.72 10.49
N ARG A 18 0.05 10.72 10.23
CA ARG A 18 0.51 9.33 10.01
C ARG A 18 1.34 9.20 8.74
N LEU A 19 0.90 9.82 7.64
CA LEU A 19 1.65 9.80 6.36
C LEU A 19 3.03 10.43 6.50
N ALA A 20 3.16 11.52 7.27
CA ALA A 20 4.44 12.15 7.54
C ALA A 20 5.42 11.19 8.25
N LEU A 21 4.93 10.40 9.21
CA LEU A 21 5.74 9.41 9.93
C LEU A 21 6.18 8.22 9.07
N LEU A 22 5.47 7.93 7.97
CA LEU A 22 5.82 6.82 7.08
C LEU A 22 7.01 7.13 6.17
N GLU A 23 7.36 8.41 6.00
CA GLU A 23 8.44 8.86 5.09
C GLU A 23 8.38 8.15 3.72
N VAL A 24 7.17 8.09 3.13
CA VAL A 24 6.84 7.19 2.01
C VAL A 24 7.86 7.22 0.88
N ASP A 25 8.24 8.42 0.42
CA ASP A 25 9.20 8.59 -0.67
C ASP A 25 10.60 8.07 -0.32
N ARG A 26 11.04 8.28 0.93
CA ARG A 26 12.33 7.79 1.41
C ARG A 26 12.33 6.27 1.47
N VAL A 27 11.27 5.67 2.00
CA VAL A 27 11.13 4.20 2.09
C VAL A 27 11.10 3.58 0.70
N VAL A 28 10.33 4.13 -0.23
CA VAL A 28 10.28 3.63 -1.61
C VAL A 28 11.65 3.71 -2.28
N ARG A 29 12.36 4.84 -2.13
CA ARG A 29 13.72 5.00 -2.69
C ARG A 29 14.69 3.95 -2.15
N LEU A 30 14.75 3.80 -0.83
CA LEU A 30 15.64 2.83 -0.18
C LEU A 30 15.28 1.38 -0.55
N SER A 31 14.00 1.08 -0.74
CA SER A 31 13.54 -0.27 -1.12
C SER A 31 13.94 -0.68 -2.54
N LEU A 32 14.29 0.28 -3.41
CA LEU A 32 14.66 0.06 -4.80
C LEU A 32 16.17 0.23 -5.06
N GLU A 33 16.92 0.73 -4.08
CA GLU A 33 18.32 1.10 -4.24
C GLU A 33 19.17 -0.13 -4.60
N GLY A 34 19.89 -0.03 -5.74
CA GLY A 34 20.76 -1.11 -6.23
C GLY A 34 20.04 -2.33 -6.81
N LEU A 35 18.71 -2.31 -6.96
CA LEU A 35 17.92 -3.45 -7.42
C LEU A 35 17.18 -3.17 -8.74
N PRO A 36 17.27 -4.06 -9.75
CA PRO A 36 16.52 -3.91 -11.00
C PRO A 36 15.07 -4.40 -10.86
N VAL A 37 14.31 -3.79 -9.94
CA VAL A 37 12.93 -4.20 -9.62
C VAL A 37 11.98 -3.81 -10.75
N ARG A 38 11.08 -4.72 -11.12
CA ARG A 38 9.98 -4.44 -12.08
C ARG A 38 8.59 -4.67 -11.49
N ARG A 39 8.50 -5.48 -10.44
CA ARG A 39 7.24 -5.93 -9.85
C ARG A 39 7.33 -5.87 -8.33
N VAL A 40 6.28 -5.39 -7.69
CA VAL A 40 6.17 -5.27 -6.23
C VAL A 40 4.88 -5.95 -5.77
N LEU A 41 4.96 -6.66 -4.65
CA LEU A 41 3.81 -7.17 -3.92
C LEU A 41 3.76 -6.47 -2.56
N ASP A 42 2.67 -5.76 -2.30
CA ASP A 42 2.40 -5.11 -1.01
C ASP A 42 1.40 -5.97 -0.21
N VAL A 43 1.83 -6.49 0.94
CA VAL A 43 1.06 -7.41 1.79
C VAL A 43 0.54 -6.65 3.00
N GLY A 44 -0.78 -6.64 3.20
CA GLY A 44 -1.41 -5.75 4.17
C GLY A 44 -1.42 -4.31 3.68
N THR A 45 -1.75 -4.14 2.39
CA THR A 45 -1.65 -2.84 1.71
C THR A 45 -2.52 -1.75 2.32
N GLY A 46 -3.52 -2.12 3.14
CA GLY A 46 -4.41 -1.19 3.80
C GLY A 46 -5.10 -0.30 2.77
N SER A 47 -5.01 1.02 2.98
CA SER A 47 -5.55 1.99 2.04
C SER A 47 -4.70 2.16 0.77
N GLY A 48 -3.57 1.48 0.59
CA GLY A 48 -2.82 1.47 -0.67
C GLY A 48 -1.81 2.61 -0.85
N VAL A 49 -1.37 3.26 0.22
CA VAL A 49 -0.38 4.37 0.18
C VAL A 49 0.91 3.95 -0.52
N PHE A 50 1.48 2.80 -0.14
CA PHE A 50 2.71 2.31 -0.76
C PHE A 50 2.48 1.77 -2.17
N VAL A 51 1.32 1.18 -2.44
CA VAL A 51 0.94 0.75 -3.80
C VAL A 51 0.99 1.92 -4.78
N GLU A 52 0.41 3.06 -4.41
CA GLU A 52 0.47 4.29 -5.22
C GLU A 52 1.91 4.79 -5.39
N ALA A 53 2.67 4.80 -4.29
CA ALA A 53 4.03 5.32 -4.32
C ALA A 53 4.99 4.48 -5.18
N PHE A 54 4.92 3.15 -5.11
CA PHE A 54 5.70 2.27 -5.98
C PHE A 54 5.24 2.33 -7.43
N ALA A 55 3.93 2.42 -7.69
CA ALA A 55 3.42 2.54 -9.05
C ALA A 55 3.83 3.88 -9.71
N ARG A 56 3.97 4.97 -8.92
CA ARG A 56 4.56 6.23 -9.39
C ARG A 56 6.03 6.11 -9.82
N GLN A 57 6.75 5.09 -9.35
CA GLN A 57 8.10 4.76 -9.83
C GLN A 57 8.09 3.94 -11.14
N GLY A 58 6.92 3.74 -11.77
CA GLY A 58 6.79 2.96 -13.00
C GLY A 58 6.76 1.44 -12.79
N LEU A 59 6.62 0.98 -11.56
CA LEU A 59 6.61 -0.45 -11.22
C LEU A 59 5.23 -1.06 -11.40
N THR A 60 5.19 -2.36 -11.73
CA THR A 60 3.93 -3.13 -11.66
C THR A 60 3.68 -3.56 -10.23
N VAL A 61 2.63 -3.03 -9.61
CA VAL A 61 2.34 -3.30 -8.19
C VAL A 61 1.07 -4.13 -8.03
N VAL A 62 1.13 -5.13 -7.15
CA VAL A 62 -0.02 -5.89 -6.66
C VAL A 62 -0.17 -5.62 -5.17
N GLY A 63 -1.35 -5.19 -4.73
CA GLY A 63 -1.66 -5.00 -3.31
C GLY A 63 -2.65 -6.05 -2.80
N LEU A 64 -2.39 -6.59 -1.62
CA LEU A 64 -3.24 -7.56 -0.93
C LEU A 64 -3.65 -7.03 0.45
N ASP A 65 -4.92 -7.18 0.79
CA ASP A 65 -5.41 -6.99 2.15
C ASP A 65 -6.52 -8.01 2.43
N VAL A 66 -6.70 -8.38 3.70
CA VAL A 66 -7.78 -9.26 4.15
C VAL A 66 -9.06 -8.48 4.42
N ALA A 67 -8.96 -7.18 4.69
CA ALA A 67 -10.09 -6.31 4.92
C ALA A 67 -10.60 -5.74 3.59
N GLU A 68 -11.77 -6.19 3.13
CA GLU A 68 -12.37 -5.71 1.89
C GLU A 68 -12.56 -4.19 1.87
N GLY A 69 -12.91 -3.59 3.03
CA GLY A 69 -13.03 -2.14 3.18
C GLY A 69 -11.72 -1.39 2.88
N MET A 70 -10.57 -1.98 3.22
CA MET A 70 -9.26 -1.41 2.92
C MET A 70 -9.00 -1.42 1.41
N LEU A 71 -9.30 -2.52 0.74
CA LEU A 71 -9.14 -2.62 -0.71
C LEU A 71 -10.08 -1.69 -1.49
N LYS A 72 -11.29 -1.43 -0.98
CA LYS A 72 -12.18 -0.41 -1.56
C LYS A 72 -11.54 0.97 -1.50
N ALA A 73 -10.96 1.35 -0.35
CA ALA A 73 -10.25 2.60 -0.21
C ALA A 73 -8.99 2.67 -1.09
N ALA A 74 -8.24 1.57 -1.22
CA ALA A 74 -7.07 1.49 -2.08
C ALA A 74 -7.41 1.64 -3.57
N ARG A 75 -8.54 1.10 -4.03
CA ARG A 75 -9.02 1.25 -5.41
C ARG A 75 -9.50 2.66 -5.74
N ALA A 76 -9.98 3.40 -4.75
CA ALA A 76 -10.35 4.81 -4.93
C ALA A 76 -9.12 5.71 -5.16
N GLY A 77 -7.93 5.21 -4.79
CA GLY A 77 -6.64 5.80 -5.14
C GLY A 77 -6.44 5.86 -6.66
N LYS A 78 -5.89 6.97 -7.16
CA LYS A 78 -5.71 7.25 -8.60
C LYS A 78 -4.53 6.47 -9.21
N CYS A 79 -4.51 5.14 -9.10
CA CYS A 79 -3.41 4.35 -9.67
C CYS A 79 -3.86 3.01 -10.29
N ALA A 80 -3.23 2.65 -11.41
CA ALA A 80 -3.52 1.45 -12.21
C ALA A 80 -2.94 0.14 -11.60
N ALA A 81 -2.86 0.04 -10.28
CA ALA A 81 -2.34 -1.14 -9.60
C ALA A 81 -3.40 -2.26 -9.50
N ARG A 82 -2.95 -3.52 -9.53
CA ARG A 82 -3.87 -4.67 -9.41
C ARG A 82 -4.06 -5.01 -7.93
N LEU A 83 -5.25 -4.73 -7.40
CA LEU A 83 -5.60 -5.02 -6.01
C LEU A 83 -6.40 -6.33 -5.92
N SER A 84 -6.15 -7.18 -4.91
CA SER A 84 -6.96 -8.39 -4.68
C SER A 84 -7.13 -8.76 -3.20
N CYS A 85 -8.30 -9.31 -2.86
CA CYS A 85 -8.64 -9.85 -1.55
C CYS A 85 -8.64 -11.38 -1.65
N ARG A 86 -8.00 -12.09 -0.72
CA ARG A 86 -8.22 -13.53 -0.55
C ARG A 86 -8.94 -13.75 0.78
N ARG A 87 -10.08 -14.45 0.71
CA ARG A 87 -10.87 -14.90 1.86
C ARG A 87 -10.20 -16.10 2.50
#